data_AF-A0A2U3P195-F1
#
_entry.id   AF-A0A2U3P195-F1
#
_cell.length_a   1.000
_cell.length_b   1.000
_cell.length_c   1.000
_cell.angle_alpha   90.00
_cell.angle_beta   90.00
_cell.angle_gamma   90.00
#
_symmetry.space_group_name_H-M   'P 1'
#
loop_
_entity.id
_entity.type
_entity.pdbx_description
1 polymer ?
#
loop_
_entity_poly.entity_id
_entity_poly.type
_entity_poly.pdbx_seq_one_letter_code
_entity_poly.pdbx_strand_id
1 'polypeptide(L)'
;VAGKARVHELAKELGVTSKEVLARLNEQGEFVKSASSTVEAPVARRLRESLGGSKPPASDKGAAKVADKSLDRALDKAIPKAAGNGETGSSAAAPAKPAAGGDGAAPAAQAPPAPAAEPPPVSDVIGALKASAESASRLVASSSGYRAGLLGSIAASCTASYQIALVPPGPTP
;
A
#
# COMPACT_ATOMS: atom_id res chain seq x y z
N VAL A 1 5.61 6.48 -21.48
CA VAL A 1 6.16 5.11 -21.29
C VAL A 1 5.07 4.23 -20.72
N ALA A 2 4.62 3.23 -21.48
CA ALA A 2 3.55 2.32 -21.11
C ALA A 2 3.95 1.53 -19.86
N GLY A 3 3.55 2.04 -18.70
CA GLY A 3 3.65 1.34 -17.43
C GLY A 3 2.80 0.09 -17.54
N LYS A 4 3.48 -1.04 -17.74
CA LYS A 4 3.01 -2.41 -17.65
C LYS A 4 1.66 -2.52 -16.90
N ALA A 5 0.64 -3.06 -17.58
CA ALA A 5 -0.70 -3.14 -17.01
C ALA A 5 -0.73 -4.11 -15.82
N ARG A 6 -1.30 -3.67 -14.69
CA ARG A 6 -1.49 -4.53 -13.52
C ARG A 6 -2.73 -5.40 -13.74
N VAL A 7 -2.74 -6.58 -13.13
CA VAL A 7 -3.84 -7.57 -13.27
C VAL A 7 -5.19 -7.00 -12.84
N HIS A 8 -5.25 -6.15 -11.80
CA HIS A 8 -6.49 -5.51 -11.36
C HIS A 8 -7.04 -4.47 -12.36
N GLU A 9 -6.19 -3.82 -13.15
CA GLU A 9 -6.62 -2.88 -14.18
C GLU A 9 -7.17 -3.62 -15.40
N LEU A 10 -6.51 -4.72 -15.79
CA LEU A 10 -7.02 -5.63 -16.82
C LEU A 10 -8.38 -6.22 -16.45
N ALA A 11 -8.56 -6.59 -15.19
CA ALA A 11 -9.83 -7.13 -14.69
C ALA A 11 -10.97 -6.10 -14.80
N LYS A 12 -10.71 -4.83 -14.45
CA LYS A 12 -11.70 -3.74 -14.56
C LYS A 12 -12.06 -3.41 -16.00
N GLU A 13 -11.08 -3.36 -16.91
CA GLU A 13 -11.31 -3.11 -18.34
C GLU A 13 -12.19 -4.18 -18.98
N LEU A 14 -12.00 -5.43 -18.57
CA LEU A 14 -12.67 -6.60 -19.15
C LEU A 14 -13.96 -6.98 -18.39
N GLY A 15 -14.26 -6.32 -17.26
CA GLY A 15 -15.45 -6.59 -16.45
C GLY A 15 -15.45 -7.96 -15.76
N VAL A 16 -14.28 -8.59 -15.62
CA VAL A 16 -14.10 -9.91 -14.99
C VAL A 16 -13.48 -9.76 -13.60
N THR A 17 -13.66 -10.77 -12.74
CA THR A 17 -13.11 -10.70 -11.38
C THR A 17 -11.59 -10.92 -11.41
N SER A 18 -10.85 -10.25 -10.51
CA SER A 18 -9.39 -10.45 -10.37
C SER A 18 -9.03 -11.92 -10.13
N LYS A 19 -9.94 -12.71 -9.55
CA LYS A 19 -9.75 -14.15 -9.32
C LYS A 19 -9.80 -14.95 -10.62
N GLU A 20 -10.71 -14.63 -11.53
CA GLU A 20 -10.81 -15.22 -12.87
C GLU A 20 -9.53 -14.98 -13.67
N VAL A 21 -9.04 -13.73 -13.64
CA VAL A 21 -7.84 -13.32 -14.36
C VAL A 21 -6.59 -14.01 -13.80
N LEU A 22 -6.47 -14.13 -12.48
CA LEU A 22 -5.38 -14.87 -11.83
C LEU A 22 -5.44 -16.37 -12.16
N ALA A 23 -6.62 -16.98 -12.20
CA ALA A 23 -6.77 -18.38 -12.58
C ALA A 23 -6.27 -18.63 -14.02
N ARG A 24 -6.63 -17.75 -14.96
CA ARG A 24 -6.17 -17.83 -16.36
C ARG A 24 -4.68 -17.61 -16.53
N LEU A 25 -4.08 -16.72 -15.75
CA LEU A 25 -2.62 -16.51 -15.78
C LEU A 25 -1.86 -17.73 -15.23
N ASN A 26 -2.35 -18.36 -14.17
CA ASN A 26 -1.76 -19.60 -13.64
C ASN A 26 -1.88 -20.78 -14.62
N GLU A 27 -3.00 -20.90 -15.35
CA GLU A 27 -3.19 -21.93 -16.40
C GLU A 27 -2.19 -21.78 -17.55
N GLN A 28 -1.82 -20.54 -17.88
CA GLN A 28 -0.82 -20.21 -18.92
C GLN A 28 0.63 -20.35 -18.43
N GLY A 29 0.85 -20.75 -17.17
CA GLY A 29 2.17 -20.91 -16.58
C GLY A 29 2.81 -19.61 -16.08
N GLU A 30 2.09 -18.49 -16.08
CA GLU A 30 2.57 -17.20 -15.61
C GLU A 30 2.07 -16.94 -14.17
N PHE A 31 2.89 -17.34 -13.19
CA PHE A 31 2.54 -17.27 -11.77
C PHE A 31 2.65 -15.86 -11.20
N VAL A 32 1.52 -15.18 -11.10
CA VAL A 32 1.41 -13.87 -10.46
C VAL A 32 0.95 -13.97 -9.00
N LYS A 33 1.73 -13.36 -8.09
CA LYS A 33 1.55 -13.45 -6.62
C LYS A 33 0.28 -12.75 -6.10
N SER A 34 -0.19 -11.71 -6.81
CA SER A 34 -1.34 -10.88 -6.41
C SER A 34 -1.86 -10.05 -7.60
N ALA A 35 -3.07 -9.51 -7.52
CA ALA A 35 -3.68 -8.65 -8.54
C ALA A 35 -2.92 -7.32 -8.76
N SER A 36 -2.02 -6.98 -7.84
CA SER A 36 -1.07 -5.87 -7.98
C SER A 36 0.24 -6.30 -8.65
N SER A 37 0.38 -7.52 -9.13
CA SER A 37 1.54 -7.90 -9.93
C SER A 37 1.37 -7.42 -11.37
N THR A 38 2.48 -7.08 -12.00
CA THR A 38 2.50 -6.59 -13.38
C THR A 38 2.77 -7.73 -14.33
N VAL A 39 2.01 -7.80 -15.43
CA VAL A 39 2.15 -8.83 -16.46
C VAL A 39 2.83 -8.26 -17.69
N GLU A 40 3.65 -9.08 -18.34
CA GLU A 40 4.33 -8.73 -19.58
C GLU A 40 3.32 -8.38 -20.69
N ALA A 41 3.66 -7.37 -21.50
CA ALA A 41 2.79 -6.82 -22.54
C ALA A 41 2.17 -7.88 -23.49
N PRO A 42 2.90 -8.91 -23.98
CA PRO A 42 2.29 -9.94 -24.82
C PRO A 42 1.28 -10.81 -24.08
N VAL A 43 1.48 -11.08 -22.79
CA VAL A 43 0.58 -11.90 -21.96
C VAL A 43 -0.71 -11.13 -21.66
N ALA A 44 -0.59 -9.85 -21.29
CA ALA A 44 -1.73 -8.97 -21.08
C ALA A 44 -2.59 -8.82 -22.35
N ARG A 45 -1.96 -8.78 -23.53
CA ARG A 45 -2.65 -8.73 -24.82
C ARG A 45 -3.44 -10.01 -25.10
N ARG A 46 -2.84 -11.19 -24.90
CA ARG A 46 -3.53 -12.47 -25.06
C ARG A 46 -4.67 -12.66 -24.06
N LEU A 47 -4.50 -12.17 -22.84
CA LEU A 47 -5.51 -12.22 -21.79
C LEU A 47 -6.72 -11.33 -22.10
N ARG A 48 -6.47 -10.11 -22.61
CA ARG A 48 -7.52 -9.21 -23.12
C ARG A 48 -8.29 -9.82 -24.29
N GLU A 49 -7.60 -10.48 -25.22
CA GLU A 49 -8.23 -11.17 -26.35
C GLU A 49 -9.06 -12.40 -25.90
N SER A 50 -8.55 -13.17 -24.93
CA SER A 50 -9.19 -14.41 -24.46
C SER A 50 -10.39 -14.18 -23.54
N LEU A 51 -10.37 -13.11 -22.74
CA LEU A 51 -11.45 -12.78 -21.78
C LEU A 51 -12.42 -11.73 -22.34
N GLY A 52 -11.94 -10.79 -23.15
CA GLY A 52 -12.76 -9.76 -23.79
C GLY A 52 -13.51 -10.23 -25.04
N GLY A 53 -13.15 -11.40 -25.58
CA GLY A 53 -13.83 -12.01 -26.74
C GLY A 53 -15.11 -12.81 -26.40
N SER A 54 -15.54 -12.86 -25.13
CA SER A 54 -16.65 -13.72 -24.70
C SER A 54 -17.66 -13.03 -23.76
N LYS A 55 -18.29 -11.92 -24.19
CA LYS A 55 -19.67 -11.57 -23.76
C LYS A 55 -20.27 -10.37 -24.54
N PRO A 56 -21.47 -10.48 -25.16
CA PRO A 56 -22.23 -9.32 -25.61
C PRO A 56 -23.07 -8.68 -24.47
N PRO A 57 -23.51 -7.40 -24.61
CA PRO A 57 -24.06 -6.60 -23.51
C PRO A 57 -25.58 -6.77 -23.35
N ALA A 58 -26.06 -6.77 -22.10
CA ALA A 58 -27.46 -6.50 -21.78
C ALA A 58 -27.57 -5.65 -20.51
N SER A 59 -28.13 -4.45 -20.69
CA SER A 59 -28.54 -3.50 -19.66
C SER A 59 -29.82 -3.96 -18.96
N ASP A 60 -29.91 -3.83 -17.64
CA ASP A 60 -30.59 -2.73 -16.94
C ASP A 60 -31.11 -3.14 -15.54
N LYS A 61 -31.03 -2.16 -14.63
CA LYS A 61 -31.85 -1.91 -13.43
C LYS A 61 -31.46 -2.47 -12.07
N GLY A 62 -31.35 -1.52 -11.12
CA GLY A 62 -31.48 -1.82 -9.69
C GLY A 62 -30.86 -0.83 -8.69
N ALA A 63 -30.98 0.49 -8.90
CA ALA A 63 -31.03 1.61 -7.93
C ALA A 63 -30.18 1.71 -6.63
N ALA A 64 -29.39 0.72 -6.19
CA ALA A 64 -28.57 0.81 -4.98
C ALA A 64 -27.13 1.32 -5.25
N LYS A 65 -26.70 1.33 -6.51
CA LYS A 65 -25.31 1.63 -6.92
C LYS A 65 -24.99 3.13 -7.01
N VAL A 66 -25.98 4.01 -6.86
CA VAL A 66 -25.79 5.46 -7.08
C VAL A 66 -25.01 6.11 -5.93
N ALA A 67 -25.16 5.63 -4.70
CA ALA A 67 -24.42 6.16 -3.55
C ALA A 67 -22.92 5.81 -3.60
N ASP A 68 -22.60 4.57 -3.96
CA ASP A 68 -21.23 4.07 -4.10
C ASP A 68 -20.51 4.75 -5.27
N LYS A 69 -21.17 4.87 -6.42
CA LYS A 69 -20.64 5.53 -7.62
C LYS A 69 -20.51 7.05 -7.46
N SER A 70 -21.25 7.67 -6.54
CA SER A 70 -21.12 9.09 -6.20
C SER A 70 -19.90 9.37 -5.33
N LEU A 71 -19.54 8.46 -4.42
CA LEU A 71 -18.30 8.53 -3.65
C LEU A 71 -17.08 8.26 -4.53
N ASP A 72 -17.18 7.28 -5.43
CA ASP A 72 -16.13 6.93 -6.40
C ASP A 72 -15.85 8.08 -7.39
N ARG A 73 -16.91 8.74 -7.89
CA ARG A 73 -16.79 9.93 -8.75
C ARG A 73 -16.29 11.17 -8.00
N ALA A 74 -16.58 11.29 -6.71
CA ALA A 74 -16.03 12.37 -5.88
C ALA A 74 -14.53 12.17 -5.60
N LEU A 75 -14.09 10.91 -5.49
CA LEU A 75 -12.69 10.56 -5.30
C LEU A 75 -11.87 10.75 -6.60
N ASP A 76 -12.42 10.35 -7.75
CA ASP A 76 -11.80 10.54 -9.07
C ASP A 76 -11.59 12.04 -9.42
N LYS A 77 -12.54 12.91 -9.05
CA LYS A 77 -12.42 14.37 -9.22
C LYS A 77 -11.39 15.04 -8.29
N ALA A 78 -10.97 14.38 -7.21
CA ALA A 78 -9.98 14.93 -6.27
C ALA A 78 -8.53 14.63 -6.69
N ILE A 79 -8.31 13.63 -7.55
CA ILE A 79 -6.98 13.17 -7.97
C ILE A 79 -6.25 14.11 -8.96
N PRO A 80 -6.88 14.88 -9.87
CA PRO A 80 -6.11 15.72 -10.80
C PRO A 80 -5.52 16.98 -10.15
N LYS A 81 -5.76 17.27 -8.86
CA LYS A 81 -5.26 18.48 -8.19
C LYS A 81 -4.02 18.26 -7.31
N ALA A 82 -3.47 17.04 -7.24
CA ALA A 82 -2.25 16.74 -6.49
C ALA A 82 -1.00 16.51 -7.38
N ALA A 83 -1.11 16.70 -8.70
CA ALA A 83 0.04 16.68 -9.60
C ALA A 83 0.54 18.12 -9.83
N GLY A 84 1.19 18.69 -8.81
CA GLY A 84 1.86 19.98 -8.90
C GLY A 84 3.12 19.95 -8.04
N ASN A 85 4.25 19.64 -8.67
CA ASN A 85 5.58 19.86 -8.10
C ASN A 85 5.69 21.33 -7.66
N GLY A 86 5.88 21.56 -6.36
CA GLY A 86 6.27 22.85 -5.81
C GLY A 86 7.73 22.81 -5.41
N GLU A 87 8.61 23.19 -6.33
CA GLU A 87 10.01 23.52 -6.05
C GLU A 87 10.17 25.05 -5.86
N THR A 88 11.15 25.42 -5.03
CA THR A 88 11.77 26.76 -4.81
C THR A 88 11.05 27.74 -3.84
N GLY A 89 11.69 28.47 -2.92
CA GLY A 89 13.11 28.68 -2.53
C GLY A 89 13.16 29.41 -1.17
N SER A 90 14.16 29.16 -0.31
CA SER A 90 15.46 29.86 -0.15
C SER A 90 15.47 31.02 0.88
N SER A 91 16.27 30.84 1.95
CA SER A 91 17.05 31.87 2.66
C SER A 91 18.04 31.15 3.60
N ALA A 92 19.27 30.87 3.18
CA ALA A 92 20.46 31.73 3.26
C ALA A 92 21.00 31.93 4.69
N ALA A 93 22.09 31.21 5.00
CA ALA A 93 23.15 31.65 5.92
C ALA A 93 24.51 31.27 5.29
N ALA A 94 25.44 32.22 5.35
CA ALA A 94 26.62 32.39 4.50
C ALA A 94 27.80 31.43 4.78
N PRO A 95 28.84 31.39 3.91
CA PRO A 95 29.81 30.30 3.79
C PRO A 95 31.09 30.53 4.60
N ALA A 96 31.68 29.45 5.12
CA ALA A 96 33.09 29.39 5.51
C ALA A 96 33.87 28.56 4.47
N LYS A 97 35.02 29.10 4.06
CA LYS A 97 35.84 28.69 2.91
C LYS A 97 36.58 27.36 3.18
N PRO A 98 36.84 26.51 2.15
CA PRO A 98 37.51 25.22 2.32
C PRO A 98 39.03 25.34 2.40
N ALA A 99 39.66 24.63 3.33
CA ALA A 99 41.07 24.27 3.27
C ALA A 99 41.18 22.76 3.00
N ALA A 100 41.86 22.43 1.91
CA ALA A 100 42.16 21.08 1.48
C ALA A 100 43.33 20.47 2.27
N GLY A 101 43.27 19.15 2.43
CA GLY A 101 44.28 18.24 2.95
C GLY A 101 43.52 16.96 3.30
N GLY A 102 43.53 15.89 2.50
CA GLY A 102 44.68 15.27 1.86
C GLY A 102 44.96 13.97 2.60
N ASP A 103 44.94 12.87 1.84
CA ASP A 103 45.45 11.53 2.16
C ASP A 103 44.44 10.44 2.61
N GLY A 104 44.56 9.32 1.91
CA GLY A 104 43.46 8.44 1.54
C GLY A 104 42.98 7.45 2.60
N ALA A 105 41.70 7.10 2.48
CA ALA A 105 41.15 5.93 3.15
C ALA A 105 41.25 4.72 2.22
N ALA A 106 42.13 3.80 2.62
CA ALA A 106 42.12 2.41 2.17
C ALA A 106 40.71 1.79 2.29
N PRO A 107 40.37 0.76 1.49
CA PRO A 107 39.07 0.09 1.59
C PRO A 107 38.92 -0.47 3.00
N ALA A 108 37.96 0.06 3.76
CA ALA A 108 37.62 -0.45 5.07
C ALA A 108 37.13 -1.89 4.93
N ALA A 109 37.87 -2.82 5.54
CA ALA A 109 37.52 -4.20 5.70
C ALA A 109 36.10 -4.34 6.30
N GLN A 110 35.32 -5.27 5.77
CA GLN A 110 34.00 -5.61 6.31
C GLN A 110 34.14 -6.08 7.75
N ALA A 111 33.45 -5.40 8.67
CA ALA A 111 33.28 -5.86 10.04
C ALA A 111 32.56 -7.23 10.06
N PRO A 112 32.88 -8.13 10.99
CA PRO A 112 32.19 -9.41 11.14
C PRO A 112 30.68 -9.18 11.40
N PRO A 113 29.81 -10.13 10.99
CA PRO A 113 28.37 -10.00 11.21
C PRO A 113 28.07 -9.92 12.71
N ALA A 114 27.35 -8.87 13.10
CA ALA A 114 26.82 -8.75 14.45
C ALA A 114 25.93 -9.96 14.77
N PRO A 115 25.92 -10.45 16.03
CA PRO A 115 25.05 -11.55 16.44
C PRO A 115 23.59 -11.17 16.15
N ALA A 116 22.81 -12.11 15.64
CA ALA A 116 21.39 -11.93 15.35
C ALA A 116 20.70 -11.43 16.62
N ALA A 117 20.08 -10.25 16.55
CA ALA A 117 19.29 -9.70 17.64
C ALA A 117 18.22 -10.71 18.04
N GLU A 118 18.12 -11.03 19.33
CA GLU A 118 17.02 -11.85 19.86
C GLU A 118 15.67 -11.23 19.47
N PRO A 119 14.66 -12.05 19.14
CA PRO A 119 13.34 -11.54 18.83
C PRO A 119 12.77 -10.77 20.04
N PRO A 120 12.08 -9.64 19.81
CA PRO A 120 11.54 -8.83 20.90
C PRO A 120 10.54 -9.65 21.72
N PRO A 121 10.52 -9.50 23.05
CA PRO A 121 9.56 -10.18 23.88
C PRO A 121 8.14 -9.68 23.56
N VAL A 122 7.15 -10.56 23.71
CA VAL A 122 5.74 -10.27 23.42
C VAL A 122 5.24 -9.05 24.21
N SER A 123 5.77 -8.81 25.41
CA SER A 123 5.48 -7.62 26.23
C SER A 123 5.83 -6.31 25.52
N ASP A 124 6.96 -6.26 24.82
CA ASP A 124 7.42 -5.07 24.09
C ASP A 124 6.55 -4.84 22.86
N VAL A 125 6.13 -5.91 22.20
CA VAL A 125 5.18 -5.84 21.07
C VAL A 125 3.83 -5.30 21.55
N ILE A 126 3.29 -5.82 22.65
CA ILE A 126 2.04 -5.33 23.27
C ILE A 126 2.18 -3.85 23.64
N GLY A 127 3.31 -3.46 24.25
CA GLY A 127 3.60 -2.08 24.61
C GLY A 127 3.63 -1.15 23.40
N ALA A 128 4.33 -1.55 22.34
CA ALA A 128 4.42 -0.80 21.09
C ALA A 128 3.05 -0.64 20.39
N LEU A 129 2.23 -1.70 20.38
CA LEU A 129 0.86 -1.65 19.84
C LEU A 129 -0.04 -0.71 20.63
N LYS A 130 0.06 -0.71 21.96
CA LYS A 130 -0.72 0.18 22.83
C LYS A 130 -0.34 1.65 22.64
N ALA A 131 0.96 1.94 22.61
CA ALA A 131 1.48 3.27 22.32
C ALA A 131 1.03 3.79 20.94
N SER A 132 1.04 2.90 19.94
CA SER A 132 0.58 3.22 18.58
C SER A 132 -0.93 3.51 18.53
N ALA A 133 -1.75 2.73 19.25
CA ALA A 133 -3.19 2.97 19.34
C ALA A 133 -3.52 4.32 20.01
N GLU A 134 -2.83 4.66 21.10
CA GLU A 134 -3.06 5.92 21.81
C GLU A 134 -2.61 7.14 20.99
N SER A 135 -1.46 7.03 20.31
CA SER A 135 -0.95 8.07 19.42
C SER A 135 -1.90 8.33 18.26
N ALA A 136 -2.41 7.27 17.61
CA ALA A 136 -3.39 7.37 16.55
C ALA A 136 -4.70 8.00 17.06
N SER A 137 -5.16 7.63 18.25
CA SER A 137 -6.38 8.18 18.87
C SER A 137 -6.26 9.68 19.16
N ARG A 138 -5.11 10.16 19.62
CA ARG A 138 -4.84 11.60 19.81
C ARG A 138 -4.85 12.38 18.49
N LEU A 139 -4.35 11.76 17.41
CA LEU A 139 -4.36 12.37 16.08
C LEU A 139 -5.77 12.37 15.44
N VAL A 140 -6.65 11.44 15.78
CA VAL A 140 -8.05 11.47 15.34
C VAL A 140 -8.75 12.73 15.85
N ALA A 141 -8.55 13.11 17.11
CA ALA A 141 -9.19 14.29 17.71
C ALA A 141 -8.79 15.62 17.06
N SER A 142 -7.65 15.65 16.35
CA SER A 142 -7.12 16.84 15.66
C SER A 142 -7.19 16.74 14.13
N SER A 143 -7.78 15.68 13.58
CA SER A 143 -7.92 15.48 12.13
C SER A 143 -9.38 15.37 11.73
N SER A 144 -9.67 15.58 10.45
CA SER A 144 -11.03 15.50 9.91
C SER A 144 -11.06 14.72 8.59
N GLY A 145 -12.27 14.28 8.21
CA GLY A 145 -12.52 13.56 6.98
C GLY A 145 -11.77 12.24 6.86
N TYR A 146 -11.25 11.95 5.66
CA TYR A 146 -10.58 10.69 5.34
C TYR A 146 -9.39 10.38 6.26
N ARG A 147 -8.64 11.40 6.69
CA ARG A 147 -7.47 11.22 7.57
C ARG A 147 -7.88 10.76 8.97
N ALA A 148 -8.95 11.33 9.52
CA ALA A 148 -9.50 10.90 10.81
C ALA A 148 -10.02 9.46 10.73
N GLY A 149 -10.69 9.09 9.64
CA GLY A 149 -11.15 7.72 9.39
C GLY A 149 -9.99 6.71 9.31
N LEU A 150 -8.92 7.06 8.59
CA LEU A 150 -7.73 6.20 8.49
C LEU A 150 -7.04 6.01 9.85
N LEU A 151 -6.86 7.10 10.61
CA LEU A 151 -6.25 7.04 11.94
C LEU A 151 -7.12 6.25 12.94
N GLY A 152 -8.45 6.38 12.85
CA GLY A 152 -9.38 5.60 13.65
C GLY A 152 -9.29 4.09 13.35
N SER A 153 -9.18 3.71 12.07
CA SER A 153 -8.99 2.32 11.68
C SER A 153 -7.66 1.74 12.17
N ILE A 154 -6.60 2.55 12.18
CA ILE A 154 -5.29 2.14 12.71
C ILE A 154 -5.39 1.90 14.22
N ALA A 155 -5.99 2.84 14.97
CA ALA A 155 -6.20 2.69 16.40
C ALA A 155 -7.02 1.42 16.75
N ALA A 156 -8.10 1.17 16.01
CA ALA A 156 -8.94 -0.02 16.18
C ALA A 156 -8.17 -1.33 15.92
N SER A 157 -7.40 -1.39 14.82
CA SER A 157 -6.60 -2.58 14.47
C SER A 157 -5.50 -2.88 15.49
N CYS A 158 -4.77 -1.85 15.94
CA CYS A 158 -3.76 -2.00 16.99
C CYS A 158 -4.40 -2.49 18.30
N THR A 159 -5.57 -1.97 18.66
CA THR A 159 -6.31 -2.37 19.87
C THR A 159 -6.77 -3.82 19.80
N ALA A 160 -7.36 -4.24 18.68
CA ALA A 160 -7.77 -5.62 18.47
C ALA A 160 -6.56 -6.58 18.55
N SER A 161 -5.43 -6.18 17.98
CA SER A 161 -4.21 -7.00 17.96
C SER A 161 -3.64 -7.25 19.36
N TYR A 162 -3.54 -6.22 20.21
CA TYR A 162 -2.99 -6.43 21.56
C TYR A 162 -4.00 -7.06 22.53
N GLN A 163 -5.32 -6.88 22.33
CA GLN A 163 -6.35 -7.44 23.22
C GLN A 163 -6.78 -8.86 22.89
N ILE A 164 -6.81 -9.24 21.60
CA ILE A 164 -7.40 -10.52 21.15
C ILE A 164 -6.33 -11.49 20.71
N ALA A 165 -5.28 -11.01 20.02
CA ALA A 165 -4.27 -11.90 19.45
C ALA A 165 -3.08 -12.16 20.39
N LEU A 166 -2.78 -11.23 21.30
CA LEU A 166 -1.59 -11.28 22.15
C LEU A 166 -1.89 -11.38 23.65
N VAL A 167 -3.16 -11.30 24.08
CA VAL A 167 -3.52 -11.59 25.46
C VAL A 167 -3.38 -13.11 25.68
N PRO A 168 -2.54 -13.56 26.63
CA PRO A 168 -2.51 -14.97 26.98
C PRO A 168 -3.87 -15.38 27.54
N PRO A 169 -4.41 -16.56 27.18
CA PRO A 169 -5.66 -17.05 27.78
C PRO A 169 -5.47 -17.10 29.29
N GLY A 170 -6.35 -16.40 30.01
CA GLY A 170 -6.36 -16.44 31.48
C GLY A 170 -6.56 -17.89 31.97
N PRO A 171 -6.16 -18.19 33.22
CA PRO A 171 -6.37 -19.53 33.78
C PRO A 171 -7.85 -19.89 33.65
N THR A 172 -8.14 -20.94 32.91
CA THR A 172 -9.47 -21.54 32.84
C THR A 172 -9.87 -21.97 34.26
N PRO A 173 -11.07 -21.60 34.74
CA PRO A 173 -11.52 -21.95 36.09
C PRO A 173 -11.70 -23.46 36.26
#